data_AF-A0A3B1AEH2-F1
#
_entry.id   AF-A0A3B1AEH2-F1
#
_cell.length_a   1.000
_cell.length_b   1.000
_cell.length_c   1.000
_cell.angle_alpha   90.00
_cell.angle_beta   90.00
_cell.angle_gamma   90.00
#
_symmetry.space_group_name_H-M   'P 1'
#
loop_
_entity.id
_entity.type
_entity.pdbx_description
1 polymer ?
#
loop_
_entity_poly.entity_id
_entity_poly.type
_entity_poly.pdbx_seq_one_letter_code
_entity_poly.pdbx_strand_id
1 'polypeptide(L)'
;MADDSDKNKEKMEVKAASSPSNHHVWYLRKNGKVTGPFPVGQISQLLIVGRLSVDDEVSHDKDEWLQIQSVPALIPDVLDETDAGKQSERLAAARRWADERREERREDNAKTPSRKTDGRRQHESMHDIEYRHHRESIYKQFREQPKMAIAKLFLFTSILLAVLWGSFNYSPLNIVDEPDCSTQPAKGVNWRNCNKLALVAIRADISESNLNSVILRDANLFASNFTQSRMDYSDLSGSNLSFAVFKQANLKGANFKKSDLQRADFTKANLSYADFRGASIVGVIFDGADLSQAIWIDGRECKQDSISQCK
;
A
#
# COMPACT_ATOMS: atom_id res chain seq x y z
N MET A 1 -6.76 -68.18 -38.62
CA MET A 1 -6.46 -67.15 -37.61
C MET A 1 -5.84 -65.98 -38.35
N ALA A 2 -6.35 -64.77 -38.32
CA ALA A 2 -7.35 -64.09 -37.50
C ALA A 2 -7.53 -62.72 -38.21
N ASP A 3 -8.58 -61.94 -38.08
CA ASP A 3 -9.98 -62.07 -37.69
C ASP A 3 -10.62 -60.78 -38.25
N ASP A 4 -11.92 -60.86 -38.45
CA ASP A 4 -12.80 -59.93 -39.15
C ASP A 4 -13.12 -58.67 -38.32
N SER A 5 -13.84 -57.73 -38.95
CA SER A 5 -14.57 -56.58 -38.38
C SER A 5 -13.80 -55.30 -38.04
N ASP A 6 -13.91 -54.29 -38.93
CA ASP A 6 -14.78 -53.14 -38.68
C ASP A 6 -14.64 -52.08 -39.80
N LYS A 7 -15.51 -52.19 -40.81
CA LYS A 7 -15.95 -51.06 -41.61
C LYS A 7 -17.10 -50.38 -40.86
N ASN A 8 -17.13 -49.05 -40.92
CA ASN A 8 -18.17 -48.14 -40.43
C ASN A 8 -18.24 -47.94 -38.90
N LYS A 9 -17.71 -46.80 -38.44
CA LYS A 9 -18.47 -45.89 -37.57
C LYS A 9 -17.85 -44.48 -37.52
N GLU A 10 -18.72 -43.53 -37.86
CA GLU A 10 -18.82 -42.17 -37.31
C GLU A 10 -17.57 -41.30 -37.21
N LYS A 11 -17.36 -40.58 -38.32
CA LYS A 11 -16.73 -39.28 -38.35
C LYS A 11 -17.79 -38.21 -38.09
N MET A 12 -18.07 -37.87 -36.83
CA MET A 12 -18.71 -36.61 -36.41
C MET A 12 -18.67 -36.48 -34.88
N GLU A 13 -17.50 -36.13 -34.34
CA GLU A 13 -17.40 -35.56 -32.98
C GLU A 13 -17.12 -34.07 -33.10
N VAL A 14 -18.14 -33.30 -32.72
CA VAL A 14 -18.12 -31.85 -32.57
C VAL A 14 -17.26 -31.52 -31.36
N LYS A 15 -16.16 -30.81 -31.60
CA LYS A 15 -15.22 -30.33 -30.59
C LYS A 15 -15.93 -29.43 -29.56
N ALA A 16 -15.91 -29.88 -28.32
CA ALA A 16 -15.92 -28.99 -27.17
C ALA A 16 -14.48 -28.53 -26.88
N ALA A 17 -14.24 -27.22 -26.85
CA ALA A 17 -13.22 -26.62 -25.97
C ALA A 17 -13.35 -25.09 -25.91
N SER A 18 -13.41 -24.60 -24.67
CA SER A 18 -12.88 -23.34 -24.15
C SER A 18 -13.50 -22.01 -24.57
N SER A 19 -14.11 -21.37 -23.57
CA SER A 19 -14.43 -19.94 -23.48
C SER A 19 -13.19 -19.05 -23.68
N PRO A 20 -13.32 -17.95 -24.42
CA PRO A 20 -12.85 -16.67 -23.90
C PRO A 20 -13.88 -15.54 -24.08
N SER A 21 -13.80 -14.57 -23.19
CA SER A 21 -14.51 -13.30 -23.14
C SER A 21 -14.45 -12.47 -24.44
N ASN A 22 -15.31 -12.76 -25.41
CA ASN A 22 -15.62 -11.84 -26.51
C ASN A 22 -17.02 -11.25 -26.29
N HIS A 23 -17.08 -9.95 -26.02
CA HIS A 23 -18.32 -9.20 -25.98
C HIS A 23 -18.92 -9.18 -27.40
N HIS A 24 -19.68 -10.22 -27.75
CA HIS A 24 -20.41 -10.27 -29.00
C HIS A 24 -21.43 -9.14 -29.01
N VAL A 25 -21.12 -8.10 -29.78
CA VAL A 25 -21.99 -6.96 -29.98
C VAL A 25 -22.83 -7.16 -31.23
N TRP A 26 -24.00 -6.53 -31.21
CA TRP A 26 -25.03 -6.67 -32.22
C TRP A 26 -25.49 -5.29 -32.69
N TYR A 27 -25.73 -5.16 -33.98
CA TYR A 27 -26.42 -4.03 -34.57
C TYR A 27 -27.92 -4.32 -34.61
N LEU A 28 -28.73 -3.32 -34.27
CA LEU A 28 -30.19 -3.39 -34.27
C LEU A 28 -30.75 -2.62 -35.47
N ARG A 29 -31.68 -3.23 -36.20
CA ARG A 29 -32.46 -2.56 -37.24
C ARG A 29 -33.93 -2.55 -36.85
N LYS A 30 -34.48 -1.35 -36.71
CA LYS A 30 -35.89 -1.11 -36.39
C LYS A 30 -36.45 -0.02 -37.28
N ASN A 31 -37.57 -0.29 -37.96
CA ASN A 31 -38.21 0.64 -38.90
C ASN A 31 -37.22 1.24 -39.91
N GLY A 32 -36.31 0.43 -40.45
CA GLY A 32 -35.28 0.85 -41.42
C GLY A 32 -34.09 1.62 -40.82
N LYS A 33 -34.07 1.91 -39.52
CA LYS A 33 -32.96 2.60 -38.85
C LYS A 33 -32.01 1.60 -38.18
N VAL A 34 -30.74 1.64 -38.56
CA VAL A 34 -29.68 0.83 -37.95
C VAL A 34 -29.03 1.58 -36.78
N THR A 35 -28.87 0.91 -35.65
CA THR A 35 -28.26 1.43 -34.42
C THR A 35 -27.36 0.38 -33.75
N GLY A 36 -26.40 0.79 -32.94
CA GLY A 36 -25.44 -0.10 -32.29
C GLY A 36 -23.99 0.29 -32.57
N PRO A 37 -23.01 -0.53 -32.20
CA PRO A 37 -23.14 -1.89 -31.66
C PRO A 37 -23.61 -1.93 -30.19
N PHE A 38 -24.42 -2.91 -29.81
CA PHE A 38 -24.90 -3.13 -28.44
C PHE A 38 -24.53 -4.51 -27.90
N PRO A 39 -24.15 -4.64 -26.62
CA PRO A 39 -23.94 -5.95 -26.00
C PRO A 39 -25.28 -6.67 -25.78
N VAL A 40 -25.24 -8.00 -25.67
CA VAL A 40 -26.41 -8.87 -25.44
C VAL A 40 -27.30 -8.36 -24.30
N GLY A 41 -26.71 -8.05 -23.13
CA GLY A 41 -27.49 -7.59 -21.98
C GLY A 41 -28.28 -6.31 -22.21
N GLN A 42 -27.83 -5.42 -23.11
CA GLN A 42 -28.57 -4.21 -23.46
C GLN A 42 -29.76 -4.52 -24.38
N ILE A 43 -29.62 -5.47 -25.30
CA ILE A 43 -30.71 -5.94 -26.17
C ILE A 43 -31.78 -6.64 -25.33
N SER A 44 -31.37 -7.55 -24.43
CA SER A 44 -32.25 -8.23 -23.48
C SER A 44 -33.05 -7.22 -22.64
N GLN A 45 -32.41 -6.14 -22.16
CA GLN A 45 -33.12 -5.09 -21.43
C GLN A 45 -34.16 -4.33 -22.27
N LEU A 46 -33.86 -4.06 -23.55
CA LEU A 46 -34.79 -3.37 -24.45
C LEU A 46 -36.02 -4.22 -24.76
N LEU A 47 -35.88 -5.55 -24.83
CA LEU A 47 -36.98 -6.50 -24.95
C LEU A 47 -37.87 -6.49 -23.69
N ILE A 48 -37.28 -6.56 -22.49
CA ILE A 48 -38.03 -6.55 -21.21
C ILE A 48 -38.89 -5.29 -21.06
N VAL A 49 -38.33 -4.12 -21.40
CA VAL A 49 -39.01 -2.82 -21.30
C VAL A 49 -39.97 -2.57 -22.48
N GLY A 50 -40.03 -3.49 -23.46
CA GLY A 50 -40.92 -3.41 -24.61
C GLY A 50 -40.54 -2.33 -25.63
N ARG A 51 -39.27 -1.88 -25.62
CA ARG A 51 -38.72 -0.92 -26.60
C ARG A 51 -38.29 -1.60 -27.89
N LEU A 52 -38.07 -2.90 -27.82
CA LEU A 52 -37.72 -3.78 -28.91
C LEU A 52 -38.74 -4.94 -28.94
N SER A 53 -39.15 -5.37 -30.13
CA SER A 53 -39.96 -6.59 -30.33
C SER A 53 -39.05 -7.75 -30.66
N VAL A 54 -39.54 -8.98 -30.46
CA VAL A 54 -38.87 -10.20 -30.96
C VAL A 54 -38.84 -10.27 -32.49
N ASP A 55 -39.71 -9.49 -33.16
CA ASP A 55 -39.74 -9.34 -34.62
C ASP A 55 -38.71 -8.32 -35.17
N ASP A 56 -38.12 -7.49 -34.29
CA ASP A 56 -37.07 -6.55 -34.70
C ASP A 56 -35.80 -7.33 -35.11
N GLU A 57 -34.92 -6.72 -35.91
CA GLU A 57 -33.80 -7.44 -36.55
C GLU A 57 -32.45 -7.09 -35.90
N VAL A 58 -31.56 -8.09 -35.89
CA VAL A 58 -30.19 -8.02 -35.38
C VAL A 58 -29.18 -8.54 -36.38
N SER A 59 -27.97 -7.99 -36.32
CA SER A 59 -26.85 -8.41 -37.18
C SER A 59 -25.52 -8.30 -36.45
N HIS A 60 -24.57 -9.19 -36.74
CA HIS A 60 -23.20 -9.09 -36.24
C HIS A 60 -22.30 -8.22 -37.14
N ASP A 61 -22.57 -8.17 -38.43
CA ASP A 61 -21.71 -7.59 -39.47
C ASP A 61 -22.35 -6.43 -40.25
N LYS A 62 -23.66 -6.21 -40.09
CA LYS A 62 -24.57 -5.30 -40.83
C LYS A 62 -24.98 -5.77 -42.22
N ASP A 63 -24.48 -6.91 -42.67
CA ASP A 63 -24.76 -7.46 -44.00
C ASP A 63 -25.84 -8.54 -43.90
N GLU A 64 -25.75 -9.45 -42.92
CA GLU A 64 -26.76 -10.47 -42.65
C GLU A 64 -27.67 -10.07 -41.48
N TRP A 65 -28.99 -10.05 -41.72
CA TRP A 65 -29.99 -9.64 -40.74
C TRP A 65 -30.87 -10.82 -40.33
N LEU A 66 -30.91 -11.08 -39.03
CA LEU A 66 -31.73 -12.14 -38.41
C LEU A 66 -32.81 -11.50 -37.55
N GLN A 67 -33.97 -12.13 -37.45
CA GLN A 67 -34.98 -11.72 -36.46
C GLN A 67 -34.51 -12.11 -35.06
N ILE A 68 -34.83 -11.30 -34.05
CA ILE A 68 -34.42 -11.58 -32.67
C ILE A 68 -34.98 -12.91 -32.17
N GLN A 69 -36.20 -13.28 -32.57
CA GLN A 69 -36.79 -14.58 -32.23
C GLN A 69 -35.98 -15.79 -32.69
N SER A 70 -35.17 -15.67 -33.76
CA SER A 70 -34.35 -16.77 -34.26
C SER A 70 -32.98 -16.86 -33.56
N VAL A 71 -32.71 -15.99 -32.58
CA VAL A 71 -31.46 -15.97 -31.80
C VAL A 71 -31.78 -16.14 -30.30
N PRO A 72 -31.90 -17.39 -29.80
CA PRO A 72 -32.28 -17.66 -28.41
C PRO A 72 -31.38 -16.99 -27.37
N ALA A 73 -30.09 -16.80 -27.68
CA ALA A 73 -29.14 -16.15 -26.78
C ALA A 73 -29.44 -14.66 -26.48
N LEU A 74 -30.31 -14.01 -27.27
CA LEU A 74 -30.72 -12.61 -27.04
C LEU A 74 -32.01 -12.50 -26.24
N ILE A 75 -32.80 -13.58 -26.20
CA ILE A 75 -34.12 -13.61 -25.58
C ILE A 75 -33.92 -13.88 -24.08
N PRO A 76 -34.31 -12.95 -23.18
CA PRO A 76 -34.26 -13.20 -21.74
C PRO A 76 -35.21 -14.33 -21.34
N ASP A 77 -34.80 -15.18 -20.38
CA ASP A 77 -35.62 -16.26 -19.80
C ASP A 77 -37.02 -15.81 -19.33
N VAL A 78 -37.15 -14.54 -18.93
CA VAL A 78 -38.43 -13.94 -18.49
C VAL A 78 -39.47 -13.88 -19.62
N LEU A 79 -39.04 -13.91 -20.88
CA LEU A 79 -39.91 -13.90 -22.06
C LEU A 79 -40.20 -15.31 -22.61
N ASP A 80 -39.73 -16.38 -21.96
CA ASP A 80 -40.07 -17.75 -22.35
C ASP A 80 -41.57 -18.05 -22.13
N GLU A 81 -42.24 -18.59 -23.14
CA GLU A 81 -43.70 -18.81 -23.19
C GLU A 81 -44.14 -20.15 -22.57
N THR A 82 -43.19 -20.96 -22.09
CA THR A 82 -43.44 -22.31 -21.58
C THR A 82 -44.31 -22.38 -20.31
N ASP A 83 -44.52 -21.25 -19.60
CA ASP A 83 -45.37 -21.16 -18.40
C ASP A 83 -46.16 -19.83 -18.37
N ALA A 84 -47.12 -19.70 -19.30
CA ALA A 84 -47.93 -18.50 -19.53
C ALA A 84 -48.64 -17.95 -18.27
N GLY A 85 -48.94 -18.80 -17.28
CA GLY A 85 -49.61 -18.40 -16.04
C GLY A 85 -48.77 -17.51 -15.12
N LYS A 86 -47.43 -17.58 -15.20
CA LYS A 86 -46.49 -16.78 -14.38
C LYS A 86 -45.65 -15.79 -15.19
N GLN A 87 -45.66 -15.89 -16.52
CA GLN A 87 -44.88 -15.03 -17.40
C GLN A 87 -45.24 -13.54 -17.24
N SER A 88 -46.54 -13.20 -17.18
CA SER A 88 -47.00 -11.81 -17.03
C SER A 88 -46.53 -11.16 -15.73
N GLU A 89 -46.55 -11.92 -14.62
CA GLU A 89 -46.08 -11.44 -13.32
C GLU A 89 -44.55 -11.26 -13.29
N ARG A 90 -43.80 -12.22 -13.84
CA ARG A 90 -42.33 -12.14 -13.96
C ARG A 90 -41.90 -10.97 -14.84
N LEU A 91 -42.58 -10.75 -15.98
CA LEU A 91 -42.33 -9.61 -16.86
C LEU A 91 -42.67 -8.28 -16.18
N ALA A 92 -43.79 -8.23 -15.43
CA ALA A 92 -44.16 -7.05 -14.65
C ALA A 92 -43.15 -6.75 -13.52
N ALA A 93 -42.61 -7.78 -12.85
CA ALA A 93 -41.53 -7.62 -11.87
C ALA A 93 -40.22 -7.14 -12.51
N ALA A 94 -39.84 -7.71 -13.65
CA ALA A 94 -38.64 -7.30 -14.39
C ALA A 94 -38.72 -5.85 -14.90
N ARG A 95 -39.91 -5.39 -15.32
CA ARG A 95 -40.16 -3.98 -15.70
C ARG A 95 -40.03 -3.04 -14.50
N ARG A 96 -40.59 -3.40 -13.33
CA ARG A 96 -40.42 -2.60 -12.10
C ARG A 96 -38.95 -2.42 -11.74
N TRP A 97 -38.17 -3.50 -11.76
CA TRP A 97 -36.74 -3.45 -11.47
C TRP A 97 -35.93 -2.64 -12.51
N ALA A 98 -36.37 -2.61 -13.76
CA ALA A 98 -35.78 -1.75 -14.80
C ALA A 98 -36.06 -0.25 -14.58
N ASP A 99 -37.25 0.08 -14.08
CA ASP A 99 -37.64 1.46 -13.76
C ASP A 99 -36.95 1.96 -12.47
N GLU A 100 -36.78 1.12 -11.45
CA GLU A 100 -36.02 1.45 -10.22
C GLU A 100 -34.56 1.84 -10.53
N ARG A 101 -33.87 1.08 -11.41
CA ARG A 101 -32.53 1.45 -11.88
C ARG A 101 -32.48 2.76 -12.67
N ARG A 102 -33.62 3.23 -13.20
CA ARG A 102 -33.74 4.55 -13.84
C ARG A 102 -33.89 5.66 -12.82
N GLU A 103 -34.43 5.40 -11.64
CA GLU A 103 -34.60 6.39 -10.56
C GLU A 103 -33.26 6.70 -9.88
N GLU A 104 -32.41 5.70 -9.61
CA GLU A 104 -31.04 5.94 -9.11
C GLU A 104 -30.22 6.83 -10.06
N ARG A 105 -30.49 6.80 -11.38
CA ARG A 105 -29.86 7.68 -12.36
C ARG A 105 -30.58 9.03 -12.55
N ARG A 106 -31.79 9.18 -12.01
CA ARG A 106 -32.62 10.40 -12.08
C ARG A 106 -32.55 11.23 -10.80
N GLU A 107 -32.07 10.69 -9.69
CA GLU A 107 -31.84 11.47 -8.47
C GLU A 107 -30.80 12.59 -8.67
N ASP A 108 -29.90 12.46 -9.64
CA ASP A 108 -28.99 13.55 -10.05
C ASP A 108 -29.61 14.60 -10.98
N ASN A 109 -30.88 14.49 -11.39
CA ASN A 109 -31.51 15.46 -12.31
C ASN A 109 -33.04 15.61 -12.16
N ALA A 110 -33.60 15.50 -10.96
CA ALA A 110 -35.03 15.66 -10.71
C ALA A 110 -35.42 17.08 -10.23
N LYS A 111 -35.50 18.04 -11.15
CA LYS A 111 -36.53 19.09 -11.11
C LYS A 111 -37.06 19.33 -12.51
N THR A 112 -38.24 18.78 -12.79
CA THR A 112 -39.42 19.51 -13.33
C THR A 112 -40.52 18.50 -13.67
N PRO A 113 -41.72 18.59 -13.08
CA PRO A 113 -42.87 17.80 -13.52
C PRO A 113 -43.49 18.41 -14.79
N SER A 114 -43.90 17.53 -15.69
CA SER A 114 -44.69 17.85 -16.87
C SER A 114 -46.04 18.47 -16.47
N ARG A 115 -46.50 19.48 -17.22
CA ARG A 115 -47.95 19.73 -17.32
C ARG A 115 -48.35 20.29 -18.68
N LYS A 116 -49.43 19.68 -19.15
CA LYS A 116 -50.17 19.87 -20.40
C LYS A 116 -50.46 21.33 -20.74
N THR A 117 -50.50 21.59 -22.05
CA THR A 117 -51.22 22.67 -22.74
C THR A 117 -52.64 22.86 -22.22
N ASP A 118 -53.01 24.08 -21.79
CA ASP A 118 -54.07 24.94 -22.36
C ASP A 118 -54.50 26.09 -21.40
N GLY A 119 -54.63 27.32 -21.93
CA GLY A 119 -55.64 28.31 -21.54
C GLY A 119 -55.47 29.22 -20.30
N ARG A 120 -55.14 30.51 -20.57
CA ARG A 120 -55.38 31.77 -19.80
C ARG A 120 -54.51 32.06 -18.56
N ARG A 121 -53.68 33.12 -18.65
CA ARG A 121 -53.01 33.76 -17.51
C ARG A 121 -54.05 34.17 -16.47
N GLN A 122 -54.15 33.43 -15.37
CA GLN A 122 -54.85 33.87 -14.18
C GLN A 122 -54.04 34.98 -13.50
N HIS A 123 -54.72 35.93 -12.87
CA HIS A 123 -54.08 36.98 -12.08
C HIS A 123 -53.32 36.30 -10.93
N GLU A 124 -52.00 36.48 -10.87
CA GLU A 124 -51.18 35.95 -9.77
C GLU A 124 -51.67 36.54 -8.45
N SER A 125 -51.73 35.73 -7.40
CA SER A 125 -52.11 36.25 -6.08
C SER A 125 -51.03 37.23 -5.60
N MET A 126 -51.41 38.28 -4.87
CA MET A 126 -50.43 39.22 -4.31
C MET A 126 -49.38 38.52 -3.46
N HIS A 127 -49.76 37.43 -2.78
CA HIS A 127 -48.86 36.62 -1.98
C HIS A 127 -47.78 35.93 -2.85
N ASP A 128 -48.13 35.46 -4.05
CA ASP A 128 -47.16 34.83 -4.97
C ASP A 128 -46.17 35.85 -5.57
N ILE A 129 -46.65 37.08 -5.83
CA ILE A 129 -45.83 38.19 -6.32
C ILE A 129 -44.85 38.63 -5.21
N GLU A 130 -45.33 38.78 -3.99
CA GLU A 130 -44.53 39.18 -2.83
C GLU A 130 -43.51 38.10 -2.47
N TYR A 131 -43.91 36.82 -2.49
CA TYR A 131 -43.00 35.69 -2.33
C TYR A 131 -41.90 35.66 -3.40
N ARG A 132 -42.24 35.94 -4.67
CA ARG A 132 -41.25 36.01 -5.74
C ARG A 132 -40.26 37.16 -5.53
N HIS A 133 -40.74 38.36 -5.19
CA HIS A 133 -39.87 39.50 -4.94
C HIS A 133 -38.98 39.27 -3.72
N HIS A 134 -39.51 38.71 -2.64
CA HIS A 134 -38.75 38.35 -1.46
C HIS A 134 -37.67 37.31 -1.82
N ARG A 135 -38.04 36.27 -2.55
CA ARG A 135 -37.11 35.24 -3.02
C ARG A 135 -36.02 35.81 -3.92
N GLU A 136 -36.35 36.70 -4.86
CA GLU A 136 -35.36 37.38 -5.72
C GLU A 136 -34.42 38.28 -4.91
N SER A 137 -34.91 38.96 -3.87
CA SER A 137 -34.09 39.80 -2.99
C SER A 137 -33.07 38.97 -2.20
N ILE A 138 -33.50 37.80 -1.68
CA ILE A 138 -32.62 36.85 -1.00
C ILE A 138 -31.57 36.30 -1.98
N TYR A 139 -31.99 35.86 -3.17
CA TYR A 139 -31.03 35.33 -4.16
C TYR A 139 -30.01 36.36 -4.62
N LYS A 140 -30.38 37.64 -4.77
CA LYS A 140 -29.41 38.71 -5.07
C LYS A 140 -28.37 38.88 -3.97
N GLN A 141 -28.77 38.78 -2.70
CA GLN A 141 -27.87 38.90 -1.55
C GLN A 141 -26.83 37.76 -1.48
N PHE A 142 -27.17 36.56 -1.97
CA PHE A 142 -26.25 35.40 -1.99
C PHE A 142 -25.46 35.25 -3.30
N ARG A 143 -25.82 35.96 -4.38
CA ARG A 143 -25.18 35.82 -5.71
C ARG A 143 -23.88 36.60 -5.85
N GLU A 144 -23.62 37.54 -4.96
CA GLU A 144 -22.39 38.29 -4.93
C GLU A 144 -21.49 37.75 -3.83
N GLN A 145 -20.58 36.81 -4.13
CA GLN A 145 -19.17 36.83 -3.66
C GLN A 145 -18.32 35.81 -4.45
N PRO A 146 -18.09 36.04 -5.77
CA PRO A 146 -17.12 35.23 -6.54
C PRO A 146 -15.70 35.26 -5.94
N LYS A 147 -15.38 36.27 -5.12
CA LYS A 147 -14.10 36.42 -4.42
C LYS A 147 -13.79 35.26 -3.47
N MET A 148 -14.81 34.70 -2.81
CA MET A 148 -14.64 33.59 -1.85
C MET A 148 -14.39 32.25 -2.55
N ALA A 149 -15.02 32.01 -3.70
CA ALA A 149 -14.81 30.78 -4.49
C ALA A 149 -13.41 30.75 -5.11
N ILE A 150 -12.97 31.89 -5.66
CA ILE A 150 -11.62 32.05 -6.22
C ILE A 150 -10.57 31.94 -5.11
N ALA A 151 -10.80 32.56 -3.94
CA ALA A 151 -9.89 32.44 -2.80
C ALA A 151 -9.74 31.00 -2.30
N LYS A 152 -10.83 30.23 -2.25
CA LYS A 152 -10.79 28.79 -1.90
C LYS A 152 -10.02 27.98 -2.95
N LEU A 153 -10.21 28.27 -4.24
CA LEU A 153 -9.48 27.61 -5.32
C LEU A 153 -7.97 27.89 -5.21
N PHE A 154 -7.58 29.15 -4.98
CA PHE A 154 -6.17 29.53 -4.75
C PHE A 154 -5.58 28.87 -3.50
N LEU A 155 -6.36 28.74 -2.42
CA LEU A 155 -5.92 28.05 -1.21
C LEU A 155 -5.67 26.56 -1.49
N PHE A 156 -6.60 25.89 -2.18
CA PHE A 156 -6.46 24.48 -2.55
C PHE A 156 -5.30 24.25 -3.52
N THR A 157 -5.12 25.09 -4.54
CA THR A 157 -4.01 24.95 -5.49
C THR A 157 -2.68 25.29 -4.86
N SER A 158 -2.62 26.26 -3.95
CA SER A 158 -1.44 26.58 -3.14
C SER A 158 -1.03 25.39 -2.27
N ILE A 159 -1.98 24.75 -1.58
CA ILE A 159 -1.72 23.58 -0.75
C ILE A 159 -1.26 22.41 -1.63
N LEU A 160 -1.91 22.17 -2.76
CA LEU A 160 -1.52 21.11 -3.71
C LEU A 160 -0.11 21.34 -4.26
N LEU A 161 0.22 22.58 -4.64
CA LEU A 161 1.56 22.95 -5.12
C LEU A 161 2.61 22.82 -4.02
N ALA A 162 2.28 23.16 -2.77
CA ALA A 162 3.19 22.98 -1.63
C ALA A 162 3.45 21.50 -1.34
N VAL A 163 2.43 20.65 -1.43
CA VAL A 163 2.55 19.19 -1.27
C VAL A 163 3.35 18.59 -2.44
N LEU A 164 3.09 19.00 -3.68
CA LEU A 164 3.82 18.55 -4.86
C LEU A 164 5.29 18.99 -4.81
N TRP A 165 5.55 20.25 -4.44
CA TRP A 165 6.89 20.78 -4.26
C TRP A 165 7.65 20.08 -3.13
N GLY A 166 6.96 19.80 -2.02
CA GLY A 166 7.47 18.96 -0.94
C GLY A 166 7.81 17.56 -1.45
N SER A 167 6.91 16.89 -2.17
CA SER A 167 7.15 15.54 -2.67
C SER A 167 8.30 15.44 -3.69
N PHE A 168 8.61 16.52 -4.42
CA PHE A 168 9.75 16.59 -5.34
C PHE A 168 11.07 16.98 -4.65
N ASN A 169 11.04 17.60 -3.46
CA ASN A 169 12.22 18.01 -2.70
C ASN A 169 12.48 17.16 -1.44
N TYR A 170 11.59 16.25 -1.09
CA TYR A 170 11.85 15.22 -0.09
C TYR A 170 12.61 14.08 -0.75
N SER A 171 13.94 14.24 -0.82
CA SER A 171 14.82 13.07 -0.75
C SER A 171 14.96 12.74 0.74
N PRO A 172 14.29 11.71 1.28
CA PRO A 172 14.81 11.11 2.49
C PRO A 172 16.16 10.54 2.11
N LEU A 173 17.24 11.24 2.46
CA LEU A 173 18.56 10.65 2.55
C LEU A 173 18.48 9.58 3.65
N ASN A 174 17.94 8.42 3.31
CA ASN A 174 18.25 7.19 4.00
C ASN A 174 19.71 6.90 3.67
N ILE A 175 20.63 7.62 4.32
CA ILE A 175 22.00 7.15 4.45
C ILE A 175 21.88 5.94 5.37
N VAL A 176 21.53 4.81 4.78
CA VAL A 176 21.81 3.52 5.41
C VAL A 176 23.33 3.49 5.41
N ASP A 177 23.92 3.82 6.54
CA ASP A 177 25.33 3.63 6.81
C ASP A 177 25.59 2.12 6.71
N GLU A 178 25.90 1.67 5.49
CA GLU A 178 26.13 0.28 5.16
C GLU A 178 27.46 -0.16 5.80
N PRO A 179 27.48 -1.30 6.50
CA PRO A 179 28.72 -1.79 7.08
C PRO A 179 29.72 -2.14 5.98
N ASP A 180 30.96 -1.66 6.12
CA ASP A 180 32.07 -1.97 5.23
C ASP A 180 33.14 -2.75 6.00
N CYS A 181 33.04 -4.07 5.94
CA CYS A 181 34.00 -4.98 6.59
C CYS A 181 35.36 -5.05 5.89
N SER A 182 35.55 -4.41 4.73
CA SER A 182 36.80 -4.45 3.96
C SER A 182 37.76 -3.32 4.36
N THR A 183 37.24 -2.26 4.96
CA THR A 183 38.05 -1.12 5.40
C THR A 183 39.11 -1.51 6.42
N GLN A 184 40.27 -0.85 6.28
CA GLN A 184 41.36 -0.89 7.26
C GLN A 184 40.95 -0.16 8.56
N PRO A 185 41.59 -0.45 9.70
CA PRO A 185 41.34 0.27 10.95
C PRO A 185 41.54 1.78 10.78
N ALA A 186 40.47 2.53 10.95
CA ALA A 186 40.47 3.99 10.86
C ALA A 186 39.35 4.57 11.71
N LYS A 187 39.42 5.87 11.95
CA LYS A 187 38.38 6.63 12.65
C LYS A 187 37.08 6.60 11.85
N GLY A 188 35.96 6.43 12.55
CA GLY A 188 34.62 6.48 11.96
C GLY A 188 34.25 5.28 11.07
N VAL A 189 34.99 4.17 11.13
CA VAL A 189 34.66 2.98 10.34
C VAL A 189 33.32 2.38 10.76
N ASN A 190 32.61 1.80 9.80
CA ASN A 190 31.39 1.05 10.07
C ASN A 190 31.66 -0.44 9.87
N TRP A 191 31.94 -1.15 10.98
CA TRP A 191 32.12 -2.59 11.02
C TRP A 191 30.95 -3.31 11.72
N ARG A 192 29.75 -2.74 11.66
CA ARG A 192 28.56 -3.35 12.26
C ARG A 192 28.36 -4.77 11.70
N ASN A 193 28.21 -5.75 12.59
CA ASN A 193 28.08 -7.18 12.28
C ASN A 193 29.26 -7.80 11.51
N CYS A 194 30.42 -7.14 11.44
CA CYS A 194 31.57 -7.70 10.75
C CYS A 194 32.29 -8.76 11.58
N ASN A 195 32.88 -9.74 10.88
CA ASN A 195 33.82 -10.67 11.48
C ASN A 195 35.26 -10.19 11.27
N LYS A 196 35.90 -9.78 12.36
CA LYS A 196 37.29 -9.29 12.44
C LYS A 196 38.09 -10.14 13.44
N LEU A 197 37.86 -11.47 13.43
CA LEU A 197 38.57 -12.44 14.25
C LEU A 197 40.09 -12.26 14.13
N ALA A 198 40.79 -12.24 15.27
CA ALA A 198 42.24 -12.12 15.35
C ALA A 198 42.81 -10.88 14.63
N LEU A 199 42.02 -9.82 14.46
CA LEU A 199 42.48 -8.56 13.88
C LEU A 199 43.70 -8.02 14.62
N VAL A 200 44.72 -7.63 13.87
CA VAL A 200 45.88 -6.91 14.43
C VAL A 200 45.74 -5.44 14.06
N ALA A 201 45.39 -4.63 15.05
CA ALA A 201 45.25 -3.18 14.92
C ALA A 201 45.81 -2.52 16.18
N ILE A 202 47.13 -2.53 16.31
CA ILE A 202 47.88 -2.00 17.46
C ILE A 202 48.01 -0.48 17.33
N ARG A 203 47.71 0.27 18.40
CA ARG A 203 47.74 1.75 18.42
C ARG A 203 46.91 2.38 17.31
N ALA A 204 45.85 1.71 16.90
CA ALA A 204 44.96 2.20 15.85
C ALA A 204 43.97 3.20 16.42
N ASP A 205 43.66 4.25 15.66
CA ASP A 205 42.52 5.13 15.96
C ASP A 205 41.27 4.59 15.26
N ILE A 206 40.35 4.05 16.04
CA ILE A 206 39.05 3.50 15.63
C ILE A 206 37.95 4.20 16.45
N SER A 207 38.19 5.45 16.83
CA SER A 207 37.23 6.30 17.54
C SER A 207 36.02 6.64 16.66
N GLU A 208 34.92 7.02 17.29
CA GLU A 208 33.66 7.45 16.63
C GLU A 208 33.10 6.41 15.64
N SER A 209 33.47 5.14 15.81
CA SER A 209 33.17 4.07 14.86
C SER A 209 31.89 3.32 15.21
N ASN A 210 31.24 2.73 14.21
CA ASN A 210 30.10 1.84 14.39
C ASN A 210 30.55 0.38 14.33
N LEU A 211 30.74 -0.22 15.49
CA LEU A 211 31.25 -1.58 15.69
C LEU A 211 30.21 -2.47 16.40
N ASN A 212 28.93 -2.12 16.32
CA ASN A 212 27.86 -2.90 16.95
C ASN A 212 27.87 -4.34 16.44
N SER A 213 27.82 -5.30 17.37
CA SER A 213 27.86 -6.74 17.10
C SER A 213 29.09 -7.19 16.28
N VAL A 214 30.20 -6.44 16.30
CA VAL A 214 31.45 -6.87 15.66
C VAL A 214 32.05 -8.06 16.40
N ILE A 215 32.66 -8.99 15.67
CA ILE A 215 33.47 -10.07 16.25
C ILE A 215 34.94 -9.67 16.16
N LEU A 216 35.54 -9.36 17.31
CA LEU A 216 36.95 -9.01 17.50
C LEU A 216 37.67 -10.01 18.41
N ARG A 217 37.16 -11.24 18.50
CA ARG A 217 37.73 -12.30 19.34
C ARG A 217 39.20 -12.55 19.01
N ASP A 218 40.02 -12.75 20.03
CA ASP A 218 41.47 -12.99 19.95
C ASP A 218 42.25 -11.88 19.20
N ALA A 219 41.66 -10.69 19.02
CA ALA A 219 42.28 -9.56 18.34
C ALA A 219 43.42 -8.95 19.18
N ASN A 220 44.42 -8.40 18.51
CA ASN A 220 45.46 -7.57 19.13
C ASN A 220 45.16 -6.09 18.87
N LEU A 221 44.59 -5.46 19.88
CA LEU A 221 44.10 -4.08 19.90
C LEU A 221 44.86 -3.23 20.95
N PHE A 222 46.11 -3.63 21.23
CA PHE A 222 46.97 -2.98 22.21
C PHE A 222 47.05 -1.47 21.97
N ALA A 223 46.74 -0.69 23.03
CA ALA A 223 46.78 0.77 23.02
C ALA A 223 45.93 1.45 21.92
N SER A 224 44.88 0.78 21.42
CA SER A 224 44.00 1.33 20.40
C SER A 224 42.90 2.20 20.99
N ASN A 225 42.44 3.17 20.19
CA ASN A 225 41.45 4.17 20.60
C ASN A 225 40.07 3.84 20.02
N PHE A 226 39.08 3.68 20.90
CA PHE A 226 37.66 3.44 20.63
C PHE A 226 36.77 4.52 21.28
N THR A 227 37.33 5.69 21.55
CA THR A 227 36.60 6.82 22.15
C THR A 227 35.32 7.10 21.36
N GLN A 228 34.19 7.20 22.06
CA GLN A 228 32.86 7.47 21.48
C GLN A 228 32.37 6.44 20.44
N SER A 229 33.00 5.27 20.35
CA SER A 229 32.54 4.22 19.42
C SER A 229 31.29 3.51 19.94
N ARG A 230 30.43 3.10 19.01
CA ARG A 230 29.27 2.23 19.30
C ARG A 230 29.71 0.79 19.12
N MET A 231 29.59 -0.01 20.17
CA MET A 231 30.11 -1.38 20.26
C MET A 231 29.13 -2.30 20.99
N ASP A 232 27.82 -2.00 20.93
CA ASP A 232 26.77 -2.79 21.55
C ASP A 232 26.89 -4.25 21.11
N TYR A 233 26.86 -5.19 22.06
CA TYR A 233 26.91 -6.64 21.83
C TYR A 233 28.14 -7.14 21.04
N SER A 234 29.24 -6.40 21.05
CA SER A 234 30.50 -6.82 20.42
C SER A 234 31.17 -7.98 21.16
N ASP A 235 31.85 -8.86 20.42
CA ASP A 235 32.64 -9.97 20.97
C ASP A 235 34.14 -9.64 20.96
N LEU A 236 34.68 -9.27 22.13
CA LEU A 236 36.08 -8.95 22.39
C LEU A 236 36.76 -10.03 23.26
N SER A 237 36.21 -11.26 23.25
CA SER A 237 36.74 -12.34 24.07
C SER A 237 38.15 -12.75 23.64
N GLY A 238 39.02 -13.02 24.61
CA GLY A 238 40.43 -13.41 24.36
C GLY A 238 41.33 -12.30 23.79
N SER A 239 40.80 -11.10 23.51
CA SER A 239 41.55 -10.03 22.86
C SER A 239 42.57 -9.37 23.79
N ASN A 240 43.68 -8.90 23.22
CA ASN A 240 44.61 -8.01 23.91
C ASN A 240 44.16 -6.56 23.74
N LEU A 241 43.67 -5.98 24.83
CA LEU A 241 43.15 -4.62 24.96
C LEU A 241 43.94 -3.81 26.00
N SER A 242 45.14 -4.28 26.35
CA SER A 242 46.02 -3.56 27.27
C SER A 242 46.24 -2.13 26.78
N PHE A 243 46.05 -1.15 27.67
CA PHE A 243 46.11 0.30 27.38
C PHE A 243 45.08 0.84 26.38
N ALA A 244 44.06 0.07 25.98
CA ALA A 244 43.03 0.55 25.06
C ALA A 244 42.16 1.65 25.69
N VAL A 245 41.66 2.57 24.86
CA VAL A 245 40.87 3.74 25.31
C VAL A 245 39.44 3.61 24.81
N PHE A 246 38.49 3.47 25.73
CA PHE A 246 37.05 3.31 25.47
C PHE A 246 36.22 4.47 26.07
N LYS A 247 36.81 5.67 26.17
CA LYS A 247 36.13 6.82 26.79
C LYS A 247 34.80 7.11 26.10
N GLN A 248 33.72 7.19 26.88
CA GLN A 248 32.37 7.45 26.37
C GLN A 248 31.89 6.45 25.29
N ALA A 249 32.51 5.28 25.17
CA ALA A 249 32.07 4.25 24.23
C ALA A 249 30.78 3.58 24.74
N ASN A 250 29.94 3.11 23.81
CA ASN A 250 28.79 2.29 24.15
C ASN A 250 29.12 0.82 23.97
N LEU A 251 29.27 0.08 25.06
CA LEU A 251 29.69 -1.32 25.12
C LEU A 251 28.63 -2.18 25.83
N LYS A 252 27.36 -1.77 25.74
CA LYS A 252 26.24 -2.52 26.32
C LYS A 252 26.26 -3.97 25.85
N GLY A 253 26.29 -4.93 26.77
CA GLY A 253 26.30 -6.35 26.45
C GLY A 253 27.57 -6.86 25.77
N ALA A 254 28.67 -6.09 25.77
CA ALA A 254 29.93 -6.52 25.17
C ALA A 254 30.55 -7.70 25.93
N ASN A 255 31.15 -8.64 25.19
CA ASN A 255 31.79 -9.81 25.76
C ASN A 255 33.31 -9.60 25.86
N PHE A 256 33.82 -9.48 27.07
CA PHE A 256 35.24 -9.32 27.40
C PHE A 256 35.85 -10.58 28.01
N LYS A 257 35.19 -11.74 27.93
CA LYS A 257 35.69 -12.99 28.55
C LYS A 257 37.15 -13.26 28.19
N LYS A 258 37.97 -13.53 29.21
CA LYS A 258 39.39 -13.87 29.04
C LYS A 258 40.22 -12.83 28.28
N SER A 259 39.74 -11.59 28.12
CA SER A 259 40.49 -10.52 27.50
C SER A 259 41.54 -9.95 28.46
N ASP A 260 42.60 -9.36 27.90
CA ASP A 260 43.57 -8.60 28.67
C ASP A 260 43.22 -7.11 28.60
N LEU A 261 42.68 -6.55 29.69
CA LEU A 261 42.25 -5.16 29.79
C LEU A 261 43.21 -4.31 30.62
N GLN A 262 44.42 -4.77 30.90
CA GLN A 262 45.31 -4.06 31.82
C GLN A 262 45.49 -2.59 31.42
N ARG A 263 45.22 -1.69 32.36
CA ARG A 263 45.29 -0.24 32.16
C ARG A 263 44.41 0.31 31.03
N ALA A 264 43.36 -0.42 30.63
CA ALA A 264 42.35 0.12 29.73
C ALA A 264 41.54 1.24 30.42
N ASP A 265 41.05 2.19 29.63
CA ASP A 265 40.31 3.35 30.11
C ASP A 265 38.86 3.32 29.62
N PHE A 266 37.92 3.00 30.51
CA PHE A 266 36.48 2.98 30.27
C PHE A 266 35.77 4.22 30.82
N THR A 267 36.46 5.34 31.01
CA THR A 267 35.87 6.55 31.60
C THR A 267 34.56 6.94 30.89
N LYS A 268 33.45 6.99 31.64
CA LYS A 268 32.10 7.29 31.15
C LYS A 268 31.56 6.35 30.07
N ALA A 269 32.10 5.15 29.92
CA ALA A 269 31.59 4.14 29.00
C ALA A 269 30.29 3.50 29.53
N ASN A 270 29.42 3.07 28.63
CA ASN A 270 28.29 2.21 28.98
C ASN A 270 28.74 0.74 28.89
N LEU A 271 28.88 0.08 30.03
CA LEU A 271 29.25 -1.33 30.16
C LEU A 271 28.10 -2.17 30.75
N SER A 272 26.86 -1.66 30.70
CA SER A 272 25.71 -2.39 31.22
C SER A 272 25.59 -3.75 30.53
N TYR A 273 25.31 -4.80 31.29
CA TYR A 273 25.27 -6.20 30.81
C TYR A 273 26.57 -6.76 30.20
N ALA A 274 27.71 -6.08 30.31
CA ALA A 274 28.97 -6.59 29.78
C ALA A 274 29.46 -7.82 30.57
N ASP A 275 30.22 -8.70 29.92
CA ASP A 275 30.73 -9.95 30.54
C ASP A 275 32.26 -9.93 30.66
N PHE A 276 32.76 -9.79 31.88
CA PHE A 276 34.18 -9.69 32.21
C PHE A 276 34.78 -11.00 32.73
N ARG A 277 34.08 -12.15 32.67
CA ARG A 277 34.56 -13.39 33.30
C ARG A 277 35.96 -13.79 32.83
N GLY A 278 36.89 -13.89 33.78
CA GLY A 278 38.29 -14.24 33.52
C GLY A 278 39.10 -13.16 32.79
N ALA A 279 38.59 -11.93 32.63
CA ALA A 279 39.36 -10.82 32.08
C ALA A 279 40.40 -10.30 33.09
N SER A 280 41.55 -9.83 32.60
CA SER A 280 42.56 -9.16 33.44
C SER A 280 42.28 -7.67 33.52
N ILE A 281 41.84 -7.18 34.68
CA ILE A 281 41.44 -5.77 34.88
C ILE A 281 42.44 -4.96 35.71
N VAL A 282 43.70 -5.37 35.79
CA VAL A 282 44.70 -4.68 36.62
C VAL A 282 44.93 -3.25 36.10
N GLY A 283 44.67 -2.27 36.96
CA GLY A 283 44.83 -0.84 36.64
C GLY A 283 43.81 -0.27 35.67
N VAL A 284 42.69 -0.96 35.41
CA VAL A 284 41.60 -0.43 34.59
C VAL A 284 40.96 0.80 35.24
N ILE A 285 40.63 1.79 34.44
CA ILE A 285 39.91 3.01 34.86
C ILE A 285 38.43 2.84 34.50
N PHE A 286 37.55 2.88 35.50
CA PHE A 286 36.09 2.79 35.32
C PHE A 286 35.36 4.10 35.67
N ASP A 287 36.05 5.22 35.82
CA ASP A 287 35.46 6.47 36.33
C ASP A 287 34.22 6.90 35.53
N GLY A 288 33.06 6.93 36.20
CA GLY A 288 31.77 7.25 35.60
C GLY A 288 31.22 6.21 34.63
N ALA A 289 31.84 5.04 34.49
CA ALA A 289 31.34 3.95 33.66
C ALA A 289 30.10 3.31 34.28
N ASP A 290 29.12 2.95 33.45
CA ASP A 290 27.92 2.23 33.89
C ASP A 290 28.16 0.71 33.81
N LEU A 291 28.26 0.04 34.95
CA LEU A 291 28.47 -1.39 35.11
C LEU A 291 27.18 -2.13 35.50
N SER A 292 26.01 -1.51 35.33
CA SER A 292 24.73 -2.11 35.74
C SER A 292 24.53 -3.48 35.10
N GLN A 293 24.28 -4.50 35.91
CA GLN A 293 24.02 -5.87 35.46
C GLN A 293 25.16 -6.52 34.66
N ALA A 294 26.38 -5.97 34.74
CA ALA A 294 27.56 -6.60 34.18
C ALA A 294 27.89 -7.89 34.96
N ILE A 295 28.40 -8.92 34.25
CA ILE A 295 28.95 -10.11 34.89
C ILE A 295 30.43 -9.84 35.15
N TRP A 296 30.81 -9.79 36.42
CA TRP A 296 32.15 -9.40 36.85
C TRP A 296 33.18 -10.52 36.64
N ILE A 297 34.45 -10.21 36.94
CA ILE A 297 35.60 -11.11 36.72
C ILE A 297 35.48 -12.45 37.46
N ASP A 298 34.82 -12.48 38.61
CA ASP A 298 34.56 -13.66 39.46
C ASP A 298 33.22 -14.34 39.15
N GLY A 299 32.48 -13.84 38.15
CA GLY A 299 31.20 -14.38 37.72
C GLY A 299 29.98 -13.85 38.47
N ARG A 300 30.14 -12.98 39.47
CA ARG A 300 28.99 -12.32 40.12
C ARG A 300 28.36 -11.29 39.18
N GLU A 301 27.07 -11.05 39.34
CA GLU A 301 26.38 -9.97 38.63
C GLU A 301 26.45 -8.68 39.44
N CYS A 302 26.83 -7.58 38.80
CA CYS A 302 26.80 -6.25 39.41
C CYS A 302 25.37 -5.76 39.53
N LYS A 303 25.02 -5.12 40.65
CA LYS A 303 23.67 -4.56 40.84
C LYS A 303 23.34 -3.49 39.80
N GLN A 304 22.05 -3.25 39.62
CA GLN A 304 21.53 -2.06 38.95
C GLN A 304 22.16 -0.78 39.57
N ASP A 305 22.47 0.20 38.74
CA ASP A 305 23.09 1.49 39.11
C ASP A 305 24.52 1.37 39.70
N SER A 306 25.24 0.33 39.28
CA SER A 306 26.68 0.18 39.55
C SER A 306 27.48 1.15 38.69
N ILE A 307 27.79 2.34 39.22
CA ILE A 307 28.61 3.34 38.53
C ILE A 307 30.04 3.31 39.07
N SER A 308 31.02 3.25 38.18
CA SER A 308 32.48 3.17 38.44
C SER A 308 32.97 1.92 39.18
N GLN A 309 32.12 1.26 39.96
CA GLN A 309 32.44 0.07 40.71
C GLN A 309 31.25 -0.90 40.70
N CYS A 310 31.56 -2.19 40.61
CA CYS A 310 30.57 -3.27 40.68
C CYS A 310 30.12 -3.47 42.14
N LYS A 311 28.84 -3.18 42.44
CA LYS A 311 28.22 -3.26 43.78
C LYS A 311 27.38 -4.52 44.00
#